data_AF-A0A3D5X5M6-F1
#
_entry.id   AF-A0A3D5X5M6-F1
#
_cell.length_a   1.000
_cell.length_b   1.000
_cell.length_c   1.000
_cell.angle_alpha   90.00
_cell.angle_beta   90.00
_cell.angle_gamma   90.00
#
_symmetry.space_group_name_H-M   'P 1'
#
loop_
_entity.id
_entity.type
_entity.pdbx_description
1 polymer ?
#
loop_
_entity_poly.entity_id
_entity_poly.type
_entity_poly.pdbx_seq_one_letter_code
_entity_poly.pdbx_strand_id
1 'polypeptide(L)'
;MAKTIYLLGKSNLYNTNYMVFIERVANLFKTNIHYTIDKYSFFDAEQMNGSYFKDFGYKNELSILVSYYPLDEKNPNIEESFTVYDIEVPVEYKYDLSYTIVFYPNGFFFILEVPFNSTWDFFIEDLAGLYLNYYNLSYKDMVISQLETRDTYVDLLKQIGCKKVIILSDYQQDFIDELCCFPINKEWSFDEILKLIVERYSVTPLKLMDVLKQRVKISLLEDYHWSEAYKYVFIDKIK
;
A
#
# COMPACT_ATOMS: atom_id res chain seq x y z
N MET A 1 20.86 -3.61 -1.53
CA MET A 1 19.90 -2.55 -1.90
C MET A 1 18.78 -2.58 -0.88
N ALA A 2 18.26 -1.45 -0.40
CA ALA A 2 17.16 -1.47 0.57
C ALA A 2 15.91 -2.04 -0.11
N LYS A 3 15.35 -3.13 0.44
CA LYS A 3 14.13 -3.75 -0.11
C LYS A 3 12.92 -2.97 0.42
N THR A 4 12.11 -2.40 -0.47
CA THR A 4 10.89 -1.68 -0.09
C THR A 4 9.74 -2.66 0.14
N ILE A 5 8.91 -2.41 1.16
CA ILE A 5 7.73 -3.22 1.46
C ILE A 5 6.50 -2.46 1.05
N TYR A 6 5.58 -3.19 0.43
CA TYR A 6 4.34 -2.66 -0.05
C TYR A 6 3.17 -3.48 0.46
N LEU A 7 2.02 -2.82 0.63
CA LEU A 7 0.78 -3.46 1.07
C LEU A 7 -0.29 -3.25 0.01
N LEU A 8 -0.83 -4.35 -0.52
CA LEU A 8 -1.98 -4.34 -1.41
C LEU A 8 -3.21 -4.86 -0.66
N GLY A 9 -4.27 -4.06 -0.59
CA GLY A 9 -5.51 -4.43 0.08
C GLY A 9 -6.74 -3.97 -0.69
N LYS A 10 -7.92 -4.32 -0.18
CA LYS A 10 -9.21 -3.84 -0.70
C LYS A 10 -9.86 -2.92 0.32
N SER A 11 -10.39 -1.79 -0.15
CA SER A 11 -11.08 -0.79 0.66
C SER A 11 -12.40 -0.40 0.00
N ASN A 12 -13.37 -0.01 0.82
CA ASN A 12 -14.66 0.52 0.35
C ASN A 12 -14.65 2.05 0.19
N LEU A 13 -13.50 2.70 0.39
CA LEU A 13 -13.40 4.16 0.31
C LEU A 13 -13.55 4.68 -1.12
N TYR A 14 -13.06 3.93 -2.11
CA TYR A 14 -13.04 4.34 -3.50
C TYR A 14 -14.44 4.78 -3.99
N ASN A 15 -14.45 5.86 -4.77
CA ASN A 15 -15.62 6.32 -5.50
C ASN A 15 -15.17 7.02 -6.78
N THR A 16 -15.83 6.76 -7.91
CA THR A 16 -15.53 7.42 -9.19
C THR A 16 -15.75 8.94 -9.13
N ASN A 17 -16.67 9.41 -8.28
CA ASN A 17 -16.81 10.83 -8.00
C ASN A 17 -15.75 11.25 -6.95
N TYR A 18 -14.71 11.95 -7.41
CA TYR A 18 -13.60 12.38 -6.57
C TYR A 18 -14.02 13.24 -5.38
N MET A 19 -15.09 14.04 -5.50
CA MET A 19 -15.59 14.83 -4.37
C MET A 19 -16.18 13.94 -3.27
N VAL A 20 -16.88 12.86 -3.64
CA VAL A 20 -17.37 11.87 -2.68
C VAL A 20 -16.20 11.14 -2.02
N PHE A 21 -15.14 10.82 -2.78
CA PHE A 21 -13.92 10.25 -2.23
C PHE A 21 -13.25 11.21 -1.22
N ILE A 22 -13.04 12.47 -1.59
CA ILE A 22 -12.48 13.53 -0.72
C ILE A 22 -13.28 13.64 0.57
N GLU A 23 -14.62 13.70 0.50
CA GLU A 23 -15.47 13.78 1.69
C GLU A 23 -15.35 12.54 2.59
N ARG A 24 -15.23 11.34 2.01
CA ARG A 24 -14.99 10.10 2.77
C ARG A 24 -13.65 10.13 3.48
N VAL A 25 -12.59 10.54 2.80
CA VAL A 25 -11.23 10.66 3.37
C VAL A 25 -11.20 11.70 4.48
N ALA A 26 -11.72 12.91 4.23
CA ALA A 26 -11.80 13.98 5.23
C ALA A 26 -12.51 13.53 6.51
N ASN A 27 -13.64 12.83 6.37
CA ASN A 27 -14.40 12.33 7.49
C ASN A 27 -13.73 11.17 8.23
N LEU A 28 -12.98 10.33 7.52
CA LEU A 28 -12.24 9.21 8.09
C LEU A 28 -11.05 9.71 8.92
N PHE A 29 -10.22 10.56 8.33
CA PHE A 29 -9.00 11.07 8.95
C PHE A 29 -9.22 12.32 9.81
N LYS A 30 -10.46 12.84 9.85
CA LYS A 30 -10.80 14.09 10.58
C LYS A 30 -9.85 15.22 10.20
N THR A 31 -9.77 15.49 8.90
CA THR A 31 -8.78 16.39 8.30
C THR A 31 -9.42 17.29 7.24
N ASN A 32 -8.86 18.47 7.05
CA ASN A 32 -9.11 19.28 5.86
C ASN A 32 -8.35 18.68 4.68
N ILE A 33 -8.79 18.97 3.45
CA ILE A 33 -8.17 18.37 2.26
C ILE A 33 -7.66 19.45 1.33
N HIS A 34 -6.36 19.39 1.06
CA HIS A 34 -5.79 20.02 -0.11
C HIS A 34 -5.70 18.97 -1.22
N TYR A 35 -6.16 19.29 -2.42
CA TYR A 35 -6.12 18.35 -3.52
C TYR A 35 -5.67 19.00 -4.81
N THR A 36 -4.89 18.24 -5.57
CA THR A 36 -4.42 18.62 -6.89
C THR A 36 -5.10 17.72 -7.91
N ILE A 37 -5.70 18.31 -8.92
CA ILE A 37 -6.17 17.55 -10.08
C ILE A 37 -5.04 17.52 -11.09
N ASP A 38 -4.50 16.33 -11.31
CA ASP A 38 -3.52 16.06 -12.34
C ASP A 38 -4.20 15.26 -13.45
N LYS A 39 -4.17 15.81 -14.66
CA LYS A 39 -4.63 15.08 -15.83
C LYS A 39 -3.39 14.56 -16.54
N TYR A 40 -3.32 13.24 -16.73
CA TYR A 40 -2.21 12.62 -17.44
C TYR A 40 -1.98 13.32 -18.79
N SER A 41 -0.73 13.32 -19.27
CA SER A 41 -0.20 14.09 -20.42
C SER A 41 -0.98 14.00 -21.74
N PHE A 42 -1.98 13.12 -21.81
CA PHE A 42 -2.92 12.97 -22.92
C PHE A 42 -4.04 14.01 -22.94
N PHE A 43 -4.38 14.62 -21.80
CA PHE A 43 -5.32 15.74 -21.77
C PHE A 43 -4.61 17.05 -22.05
N ASP A 44 -5.25 17.94 -22.81
CA ASP A 44 -4.69 19.25 -23.16
C ASP A 44 -4.29 20.02 -21.88
N ALA A 45 -2.98 20.07 -21.62
CA ALA A 45 -2.40 20.37 -20.30
C ALA A 45 -2.65 21.80 -19.81
N GLU A 46 -3.08 22.69 -20.69
CA GLU A 46 -3.22 24.12 -20.39
C GLU A 46 -4.49 24.48 -19.60
N GLN A 47 -5.49 23.60 -19.49
CA GLN A 47 -6.80 24.02 -18.97
C GLN A 47 -7.17 23.57 -17.55
N MET A 48 -6.50 22.61 -16.90
CA MET A 48 -7.07 22.02 -15.66
C MET A 48 -6.09 21.54 -14.57
N ASN A 49 -4.80 21.87 -14.62
CA ASN A 49 -3.94 21.67 -13.45
C ASN A 49 -4.27 22.73 -12.41
N GLY A 50 -4.96 22.31 -11.35
CA GLY A 50 -5.46 23.17 -10.29
C GLY A 50 -5.16 22.59 -8.92
N SER A 51 -4.72 23.48 -8.02
CA SER A 51 -4.59 23.19 -6.60
C SER A 51 -5.78 23.77 -5.87
N TYR A 52 -6.47 22.95 -5.09
CA TYR A 52 -7.73 23.30 -4.45
C TYR A 52 -7.68 22.96 -2.96
N PHE A 53 -8.42 23.74 -2.16
CA PHE A 53 -8.56 23.51 -0.73
C PHE A 53 -10.02 23.34 -0.32
N LYS A 54 -10.29 22.35 0.52
CA LYS A 54 -11.61 22.08 1.08
C LYS A 54 -11.52 22.06 2.60
N ASP A 55 -12.11 23.08 3.20
CA ASP A 55 -12.23 23.21 4.66
C ASP A 55 -13.40 22.37 5.18
N PHE A 56 -13.10 21.51 6.16
CA PHE A 56 -14.06 20.68 6.88
C PHE A 56 -14.12 21.01 8.39
N GLY A 57 -13.45 22.08 8.83
CA GLY A 57 -13.41 22.53 10.22
C GLY A 57 -12.48 21.71 11.13
N TYR A 58 -11.58 20.90 10.54
CA TYR A 58 -10.60 20.13 11.31
C TYR A 58 -9.29 20.90 11.50
N LYS A 59 -8.46 20.44 12.43
CA LYS A 59 -7.16 21.07 12.74
C LYS A 59 -6.07 20.68 11.75
N ASN A 60 -6.11 19.43 11.28
CA ASN A 60 -5.08 18.86 10.43
C ASN A 60 -5.47 18.99 8.96
N GLU A 61 -4.49 18.83 8.09
CA GLU A 61 -4.63 18.84 6.64
C GLU A 61 -4.00 17.58 6.05
N LEU A 62 -4.55 17.12 4.94
CA LEU A 62 -4.03 16.02 4.15
C LEU A 62 -4.07 16.36 2.66
N SER A 63 -3.07 15.90 1.92
CA SER A 63 -2.95 16.11 0.48
C SER A 63 -3.48 14.91 -0.31
N ILE A 64 -4.29 15.17 -1.34
CA ILE A 64 -4.77 14.15 -2.28
C ILE A 64 -4.43 14.55 -3.72
N LEU A 65 -3.70 13.71 -4.44
CA LEU A 65 -3.60 13.79 -5.90
C LEU A 65 -4.80 13.07 -6.54
N VAL A 66 -5.46 13.72 -7.48
CA VAL A 66 -6.56 13.16 -8.26
C VAL A 66 -6.09 13.02 -9.70
N SER A 67 -5.79 11.78 -10.12
CA SER A 67 -5.23 11.49 -11.45
C SER A 67 -6.28 10.88 -12.37
N TYR A 68 -6.51 11.50 -13.53
CA TYR A 68 -7.39 10.97 -14.57
C TYR A 68 -6.60 10.25 -15.66
N TYR A 69 -6.99 9.02 -15.97
CA TYR A 69 -6.40 8.18 -17.01
C TYR A 69 -7.44 7.87 -18.09
N PRO A 70 -7.22 8.28 -19.36
CA PRO A 70 -8.20 8.05 -20.43
C PRO A 70 -8.28 6.56 -20.80
N LEU A 71 -9.47 6.11 -21.22
CA LEU A 71 -9.68 4.77 -21.78
C LEU A 71 -9.06 4.61 -23.17
N ASP A 72 -9.10 5.66 -23.99
CA ASP A 72 -8.47 5.74 -25.30
C ASP A 72 -7.42 6.85 -25.29
N GLU A 73 -6.14 6.48 -25.19
CA GLU A 73 -5.03 7.44 -25.25
C GLU A 73 -4.97 8.20 -26.58
N LYS A 74 -5.54 7.67 -27.66
CA LYS A 74 -5.56 8.32 -28.98
C LYS A 74 -6.66 9.36 -29.10
N ASN A 75 -7.76 9.19 -28.36
CA ASN A 75 -8.89 10.11 -28.30
C ASN A 75 -9.31 10.33 -26.83
N PRO A 76 -8.50 11.04 -26.04
CA PRO A 76 -8.70 11.15 -24.61
C PRO A 76 -9.98 11.94 -24.29
N ASN A 77 -10.92 11.28 -23.61
CA ASN A 77 -12.13 11.90 -23.09
C ASN A 77 -12.20 11.69 -21.56
N ILE A 78 -12.41 12.77 -20.81
CA ILE A 78 -12.45 12.70 -19.34
C ILE A 78 -13.69 11.98 -18.83
N GLU A 79 -14.81 12.03 -19.56
CA GLU A 79 -16.01 11.26 -19.23
C GLU A 79 -15.78 9.75 -19.41
N GLU A 80 -14.78 9.40 -20.22
CA GLU A 80 -14.31 8.04 -20.50
C GLU A 80 -12.91 7.85 -19.89
N SER A 81 -12.74 8.27 -18.65
CA SER A 81 -11.51 8.09 -17.90
C SER A 81 -11.77 7.40 -16.56
N PHE A 82 -10.74 6.77 -16.01
CA PHE A 82 -10.77 6.28 -14.64
C PHE A 82 -9.90 7.16 -13.75
N THR A 83 -10.27 7.22 -12.48
CA THR A 83 -9.58 8.06 -11.51
C THR A 83 -8.77 7.21 -10.53
N VAL A 84 -7.51 7.58 -10.36
CA VAL A 84 -6.62 7.06 -9.32
C VAL A 84 -6.41 8.19 -8.30
N TYR A 85 -6.37 7.83 -7.02
CA TYR A 85 -6.19 8.79 -5.94
C TYR A 85 -4.94 8.47 -5.13
N ASP A 86 -4.04 9.45 -4.96
CA ASP A 86 -2.87 9.29 -4.10
C ASP A 86 -3.08 10.14 -2.85
N ILE A 87 -3.19 9.49 -1.71
CA ILE A 87 -3.32 10.11 -0.40
C ILE A 87 -1.93 10.16 0.22
N GLU A 88 -1.39 11.34 0.44
CA GLU A 88 -0.17 11.50 1.22
C GLU A 88 -0.52 11.54 2.71
N VAL A 89 -0.15 10.50 3.45
CA VAL A 89 -0.39 10.45 4.90
C VAL A 89 0.91 10.80 5.62
N PRO A 90 0.92 11.88 6.43
CA PRO A 90 2.08 12.21 7.23
C PRO A 90 2.28 11.15 8.31
N VAL A 91 3.52 10.65 8.46
CA VAL A 91 3.90 9.78 9.58
C VAL A 91 4.93 10.49 10.43
N GLU A 92 4.66 10.55 11.73
CA GLU A 92 5.68 10.89 12.72
C GLU A 92 6.61 9.67 12.89
N TYR A 93 7.49 9.42 11.92
CA TYR A 93 8.62 8.52 12.07
C TYR A 93 9.91 9.33 12.13
N LYS A 94 10.95 8.75 12.74
CA LYS A 94 12.24 9.38 13.12
C LYS A 94 13.04 10.04 11.98
N TYR A 95 12.51 10.04 10.75
CA TYR A 95 13.13 10.52 9.51
C TYR A 95 12.16 11.20 8.52
N ASP A 96 11.05 11.79 8.98
CA ASP A 96 10.12 12.60 8.14
C ASP A 96 9.74 11.95 6.79
N LEU A 97 9.18 10.74 6.84
CA LEU A 97 8.65 10.06 5.65
C LEU A 97 7.12 10.06 5.71
N SER A 98 6.46 10.71 4.76
CA SER A 98 5.07 10.42 4.42
C SER A 98 5.02 9.08 3.67
N TYR A 99 3.97 8.28 3.88
CA TYR A 99 3.65 7.21 2.93
C TYR A 99 2.47 7.63 2.08
N THR A 100 2.46 7.11 0.86
CA THR A 100 1.38 7.35 -0.09
C THR A 100 0.47 6.13 -0.14
N ILE A 101 -0.83 6.35 0.03
CA ILE A 101 -1.85 5.34 -0.26
C ILE A 101 -2.47 5.65 -1.61
N VAL A 102 -2.27 4.76 -2.57
CA VAL A 102 -2.84 4.84 -3.92
C VAL A 102 -4.15 4.04 -3.95
N PHE A 103 -5.25 4.63 -4.41
CA PHE A 103 -6.55 3.97 -4.55
C PHE A 103 -6.95 3.83 -6.02
N TYR A 104 -7.35 2.61 -6.39
CA TYR A 104 -7.64 2.23 -7.76
C TYR A 104 -9.14 1.99 -8.02
N PRO A 105 -9.60 2.11 -9.27
CA PRO A 105 -11.01 1.96 -9.67
C PRO A 105 -11.68 0.65 -9.26
N ASN A 106 -10.92 -0.43 -9.17
CA ASN A 106 -11.42 -1.75 -8.78
C ASN A 106 -11.61 -1.91 -7.24
N GLY A 107 -11.40 -0.83 -6.47
CA GLY A 107 -11.52 -0.82 -5.01
C GLY A 107 -10.29 -1.34 -4.26
N PHE A 108 -9.20 -1.68 -4.98
CA PHE A 108 -7.93 -1.96 -4.34
C PHE A 108 -7.21 -0.67 -3.98
N PHE A 109 -6.37 -0.76 -2.96
CA PHE A 109 -5.44 0.29 -2.60
C PHE A 109 -4.06 -0.32 -2.39
N PHE A 110 -3.06 0.51 -2.59
CA PHE A 110 -1.66 0.18 -2.42
C PHE A 110 -1.00 1.18 -1.49
N ILE A 111 -0.27 0.71 -0.48
CA ILE A 111 0.55 1.57 0.39
C ILE A 111 1.98 1.47 -0.11
N LEU A 112 2.50 2.62 -0.56
CA LEU A 112 3.87 2.80 -0.97
C LEU A 112 4.76 2.95 0.27
N GLU A 113 5.85 2.17 0.29
CA GLU A 113 6.95 2.30 1.25
C GLU A 113 6.55 2.19 2.72
N VAL A 114 6.32 0.96 3.20
CA VAL A 114 6.20 0.74 4.64
C VAL A 114 7.61 0.78 5.26
N PRO A 115 7.94 1.74 6.16
CA PRO A 115 9.26 2.00 6.71
C PRO A 115 9.63 0.98 7.79
N PHE A 116 9.54 -0.31 7.47
CA PHE A 116 10.11 -1.37 8.31
C PHE A 116 11.65 -1.46 8.21
N ASN A 117 12.31 -0.61 7.42
CA ASN A 117 13.75 -0.72 7.22
C ASN A 117 14.53 0.06 8.28
N SER A 118 15.38 -0.65 9.02
CA SER A 118 16.74 -0.89 8.53
C SER A 118 17.18 -2.35 8.35
N THR A 119 16.34 -3.37 8.51
CA THR A 119 16.65 -4.73 8.02
C THR A 119 15.38 -5.57 7.89
N TRP A 120 14.83 -5.70 6.68
CA TRP A 120 13.83 -6.73 6.38
C TRP A 120 14.33 -8.15 6.72
N ASP A 121 15.64 -8.36 6.60
CA ASP A 121 16.34 -9.56 7.08
C ASP A 121 16.11 -9.78 8.59
N PHE A 122 16.14 -8.73 9.40
CA PHE A 122 15.84 -8.77 10.84
C PHE A 122 14.35 -9.03 11.12
N PHE A 123 13.43 -8.46 10.33
CA PHE A 123 12.00 -8.78 10.45
C PHE A 123 11.75 -10.27 10.16
N ILE A 124 12.37 -10.84 9.13
CA ILE A 124 12.24 -12.26 8.79
C ILE A 124 13.00 -13.18 9.77
N GLU A 125 14.17 -12.79 10.27
CA GLU A 125 14.97 -13.51 11.27
C GLU A 125 14.31 -13.51 12.68
N ASP A 126 13.66 -12.41 13.06
CA ASP A 126 12.81 -12.27 14.25
C ASP A 126 11.59 -13.19 14.14
N LEU A 127 10.91 -13.17 12.99
CA LEU A 127 9.80 -14.06 12.66
C LEU A 127 10.19 -15.55 12.69
N ALA A 128 11.40 -15.89 12.25
CA ALA A 128 11.93 -17.25 12.21
C ALA A 128 12.45 -17.75 13.57
N GLY A 129 12.47 -16.92 14.62
CA GLY A 129 13.01 -17.30 15.93
C GLY A 129 14.51 -17.50 15.96
N LEU A 130 15.23 -17.04 14.93
CA LEU A 130 16.70 -17.12 14.82
C LEU A 130 17.39 -16.05 15.70
N TYR A 131 16.63 -15.03 16.10
CA TYR A 131 17.05 -13.88 16.90
C TYR A 131 17.57 -14.22 18.32
N LEU A 132 17.02 -15.26 18.96
CA LEU A 132 17.37 -15.61 20.35
C LEU A 132 18.84 -16.03 20.53
N ASN A 133 19.52 -16.44 19.45
CA ASN A 133 20.92 -16.91 19.52
C ASN A 133 21.96 -15.82 19.25
N TYR A 134 21.62 -14.67 18.66
CA TYR A 134 22.62 -13.70 18.17
C TYR A 134 22.62 -12.33 18.88
N TYR A 135 21.47 -11.82 19.35
CA TYR A 135 21.37 -10.39 19.71
C TYR A 135 20.65 -10.14 21.04
N ASN A 136 21.19 -10.69 22.12
CA ASN A 136 20.72 -10.38 23.46
C ASN A 136 21.19 -8.97 23.89
N LEU A 137 20.24 -8.05 24.09
CA LEU A 137 20.34 -6.70 24.71
C LEU A 137 20.61 -5.46 23.82
N SER A 138 21.25 -5.55 22.65
CA SER A 138 21.67 -4.33 21.92
C SER A 138 20.63 -3.67 21.00
N TYR A 139 19.53 -4.35 20.66
CA TYR A 139 18.56 -3.86 19.65
C TYR A 139 17.10 -3.83 20.12
N LYS A 140 16.85 -3.96 21.43
CA LYS A 140 15.49 -3.97 22.01
C LYS A 140 14.66 -2.73 21.64
N ASP A 141 15.27 -1.55 21.66
CA ASP A 141 14.59 -0.30 21.33
C ASP A 141 14.21 -0.22 19.85
N MET A 142 15.01 -0.84 18.97
CA MET A 142 14.69 -0.98 17.56
C MET A 142 13.47 -1.87 17.37
N VAL A 143 13.40 -3.02 18.05
CA VAL A 143 12.24 -3.93 18.00
C VAL A 143 10.96 -3.23 18.45
N ILE A 144 10.99 -2.49 19.57
CA ILE A 144 9.83 -1.75 20.07
C ILE A 144 9.33 -0.74 19.03
N SER A 145 10.23 0.06 18.46
CA SER A 145 9.88 1.04 17.43
C SER A 145 9.25 0.40 16.18
N GLN A 146 9.70 -0.80 15.79
CA GLN A 146 9.12 -1.53 14.66
C GLN A 146 7.71 -2.07 14.97
N LEU A 147 7.44 -2.50 16.21
CA LEU A 147 6.11 -2.92 16.64
C LEU A 147 5.13 -1.74 16.68
N GLU A 148 5.54 -0.59 17.20
CA GLU A 148 4.73 0.64 17.20
C GLU A 148 4.38 1.10 15.78
N THR A 149 5.37 0.99 14.87
CA THR A 149 5.17 1.27 13.45
C THR A 149 4.14 0.32 12.85
N ARG A 150 4.25 -0.98 13.11
CA ARG A 150 3.26 -1.99 12.67
C ARG A 150 1.86 -1.68 13.18
N ASP A 151 1.72 -1.38 14.46
CA ASP A 151 0.41 -1.09 15.07
C ASP A 151 -0.25 0.13 14.42
N THR A 152 0.54 1.16 14.09
CA THR A 152 0.07 2.32 13.33
C THR A 152 -0.51 1.94 11.96
N TYR A 153 0.17 1.07 11.20
CA TYR A 153 -0.36 0.58 9.92
C TYR A 153 -1.59 -0.29 10.10
N VAL A 154 -1.64 -1.15 11.12
CA VAL A 154 -2.81 -1.97 11.40
C VAL A 154 -4.03 -1.08 11.70
N ASP A 155 -3.86 -0.02 12.48
CA ASP A 155 -4.94 0.92 12.80
C ASP A 155 -5.41 1.69 11.58
N LEU A 156 -4.49 2.18 10.73
CA LEU A 156 -4.83 2.76 9.43
C LEU A 156 -5.65 1.78 8.57
N LEU A 157 -5.16 0.54 8.43
CA LEU A 157 -5.80 -0.49 7.62
C LEU A 157 -7.22 -0.80 8.12
N LYS A 158 -7.44 -0.79 9.44
CA LYS A 158 -8.77 -0.90 10.05
C LYS A 158 -9.65 0.29 9.68
N GLN A 159 -9.13 1.50 9.80
CA GLN A 159 -9.87 2.74 9.49
C GLN A 159 -10.37 2.73 8.05
N ILE A 160 -9.52 2.36 7.08
CA ILE A 160 -9.92 2.27 5.67
C ILE A 160 -10.77 1.03 5.34
N GLY A 161 -11.16 0.24 6.35
CA GLY A 161 -12.04 -0.93 6.22
C GLY A 161 -11.37 -2.16 5.59
N CYS A 162 -10.04 -2.22 5.59
CA CYS A 162 -9.29 -3.34 5.04
C CYS A 162 -9.34 -4.56 5.98
N LYS A 163 -9.71 -5.72 5.43
CA LYS A 163 -9.77 -7.00 6.18
C LYS A 163 -8.56 -7.90 5.95
N LYS A 164 -7.93 -7.77 4.79
CA LYS A 164 -6.81 -8.59 4.34
C LYS A 164 -5.87 -7.76 3.49
N VAL A 165 -4.59 -8.02 3.65
CA VAL A 165 -3.51 -7.35 2.92
C VAL A 165 -2.58 -8.41 2.36
N ILE A 166 -2.05 -8.16 1.16
CA ILE A 166 -0.93 -8.84 0.55
C ILE A 166 0.31 -7.98 0.82
N ILE A 167 1.31 -8.56 1.47
CA ILE A 167 2.60 -7.90 1.73
C ILE A 167 3.57 -8.36 0.64
N LEU A 168 4.12 -7.39 -0.07
CA LEU A 168 5.06 -7.58 -1.18
C LEU A 168 6.39 -6.93 -0.81
N SER A 169 7.51 -7.59 -1.11
CA SER A 169 8.84 -7.01 -0.98
C SER A 169 9.47 -6.78 -2.35
N ASP A 170 10.13 -5.64 -2.52
CA ASP A 170 10.98 -5.29 -3.67
C ASP A 170 10.27 -5.38 -5.04
N TYR A 171 9.05 -4.85 -5.09
CA TYR A 171 8.10 -5.05 -6.17
C TYR A 171 8.20 -3.98 -7.28
N GLN A 172 7.88 -4.36 -8.52
CA GLN A 172 7.80 -3.47 -9.69
C GLN A 172 6.42 -2.83 -9.82
N GLN A 173 6.28 -1.55 -9.43
CA GLN A 173 5.05 -0.75 -9.45
C GLN A 173 4.19 -0.97 -10.71
N ASP A 174 4.81 -1.10 -11.88
CA ASP A 174 4.16 -1.34 -13.18
C ASP A 174 3.16 -2.51 -13.18
N PHE A 175 3.42 -3.60 -12.45
CA PHE A 175 2.49 -4.74 -12.41
C PHE A 175 1.27 -4.49 -11.51
N ILE A 176 1.39 -3.66 -10.44
CA ILE A 176 0.21 -3.29 -9.65
C ILE A 176 -0.64 -2.36 -10.49
N ASP A 177 -0.02 -1.41 -11.20
CA ASP A 177 -0.76 -0.51 -12.07
C ASP A 177 -1.43 -1.30 -13.21
N GLU A 178 -0.78 -2.30 -13.80
CA GLU A 178 -1.41 -3.20 -14.78
C GLU A 178 -2.63 -3.93 -14.17
N LEU A 179 -2.47 -4.58 -13.01
CA LEU A 179 -3.55 -5.35 -12.36
C LEU A 179 -4.71 -4.49 -11.86
N CYS A 180 -4.39 -3.34 -11.30
CA CYS A 180 -5.34 -2.51 -10.57
C CYS A 180 -5.99 -1.44 -11.45
N CYS A 181 -5.30 -0.99 -12.49
CA CYS A 181 -5.89 -0.12 -13.51
C CYS A 181 -6.53 -0.94 -14.62
N PHE A 182 -6.08 -2.15 -14.97
CA PHE A 182 -6.59 -2.88 -16.13
C PHE A 182 -6.95 -4.36 -15.83
N PRO A 183 -8.07 -4.88 -16.37
CA PRO A 183 -9.12 -4.19 -17.10
C PRO A 183 -10.05 -3.38 -16.17
N ILE A 184 -10.35 -2.15 -16.58
CA ILE A 184 -11.01 -1.10 -15.77
C ILE A 184 -12.42 -1.48 -15.28
N ASN A 185 -13.10 -2.35 -16.02
CA ASN A 185 -14.46 -2.81 -15.70
C ASN A 185 -14.49 -4.16 -14.96
N LYS A 186 -13.32 -4.70 -14.59
CA LYS A 186 -13.26 -5.94 -13.84
C LYS A 186 -13.11 -5.65 -12.36
N GLU A 187 -14.15 -5.97 -11.61
CA GLU A 187 -14.03 -6.06 -10.17
C GLU A 187 -13.27 -7.35 -9.83
N TRP A 188 -12.03 -7.21 -9.38
CA TRP A 188 -11.24 -8.33 -8.93
C TRP A 188 -11.58 -8.69 -7.47
N SER A 189 -11.64 -9.98 -7.18
CA SER A 189 -11.60 -10.46 -5.81
C SER A 189 -10.16 -10.50 -5.29
N PHE A 190 -10.00 -10.41 -3.96
CA PHE A 190 -8.69 -10.52 -3.32
C PHE A 190 -7.97 -11.83 -3.67
N ASP A 191 -8.71 -12.93 -3.76
CA ASP A 191 -8.15 -14.26 -4.04
C ASP A 191 -7.73 -14.39 -5.52
N GLU A 192 -8.40 -13.71 -6.44
CA GLU A 192 -7.96 -13.65 -7.86
C GLU A 192 -6.67 -12.84 -8.03
N ILE A 193 -6.56 -11.67 -7.38
CA ILE A 193 -5.32 -10.87 -7.41
C ILE A 193 -4.16 -11.67 -6.81
N LEU A 194 -4.38 -12.33 -5.67
CA LEU A 194 -3.37 -13.18 -5.06
C LEU A 194 -2.91 -14.28 -6.03
N LYS A 195 -3.83 -14.93 -6.73
CA LYS A 195 -3.52 -15.97 -7.71
C LYS A 195 -2.64 -15.42 -8.84
N LEU A 196 -2.94 -14.24 -9.36
CA LEU A 196 -2.14 -13.60 -10.41
C LEU A 196 -0.73 -13.25 -9.93
N ILE A 197 -0.59 -12.74 -8.70
CA ILE A 197 0.72 -12.47 -8.09
C ILE A 197 1.52 -13.76 -7.96
N VAL A 198 0.89 -14.84 -7.46
CA VAL A 198 1.50 -16.17 -7.32
C VAL A 198 1.96 -16.71 -8.67
N GLU A 199 1.12 -16.64 -9.70
CA GLU A 199 1.45 -17.12 -11.05
C GLU A 199 2.56 -16.28 -11.70
N ARG A 200 2.52 -14.95 -11.56
CA ARG A 200 3.46 -14.02 -12.19
C ARG A 200 4.87 -14.14 -11.61
N TYR A 201 4.98 -14.17 -10.27
CA TYR A 201 6.28 -14.18 -9.59
C TYR A 201 6.71 -15.56 -9.12
N SER A 202 5.89 -16.59 -9.32
CA SER A 202 6.15 -17.94 -8.81
C SER A 202 6.39 -17.95 -7.29
N VAL A 203 5.65 -17.12 -6.56
CA VAL A 203 5.78 -16.93 -5.10
C VAL A 203 4.79 -17.82 -4.32
N THR A 204 5.19 -18.27 -3.13
CA THR A 204 4.32 -19.06 -2.25
C THR A 204 3.58 -18.14 -1.26
N PRO A 205 2.23 -18.22 -1.19
CA PRO A 205 1.48 -17.45 -0.22
C PRO A 205 1.60 -18.04 1.20
N LEU A 206 1.97 -17.21 2.17
CA LEU A 206 2.07 -17.56 3.58
C LEU A 206 1.17 -16.66 4.42
N LYS A 207 0.55 -17.19 5.48
CA LYS A 207 -0.15 -16.33 6.45
C LYS A 207 0.89 -15.69 7.38
N LEU A 208 0.92 -14.37 7.48
CA LEU A 208 1.88 -13.66 8.33
C LEU A 208 1.79 -14.15 9.79
N MET A 209 0.58 -14.33 10.31
CA MET A 209 0.36 -14.84 11.67
C MET A 209 0.85 -16.27 11.89
N ASP A 210 0.90 -17.13 10.86
CA ASP A 210 1.45 -18.48 11.00
C ASP A 210 2.98 -18.43 10.97
N VAL A 211 3.56 -17.50 10.22
CA VAL A 211 5.01 -17.19 10.21
C VAL A 211 5.44 -16.61 11.57
N LEU A 212 4.75 -15.58 12.06
CA LEU A 212 4.93 -14.98 13.41
C LEU A 212 4.85 -16.00 14.55
N LYS A 213 4.09 -17.08 14.37
CA LYS A 213 3.89 -18.13 15.38
C LYS A 213 4.77 -19.36 15.14
N GLN A 214 5.73 -19.29 14.22
CA GLN A 214 6.64 -20.39 13.87
C GLN A 214 5.89 -21.68 13.49
N ARG A 215 4.70 -21.54 12.88
CA ARG A 215 3.90 -22.67 12.38
C ARG A 215 4.30 -23.09 10.97
N VAL A 216 5.22 -22.33 10.36
CA VAL A 216 5.87 -22.63 9.09
C VAL A 216 7.28 -23.17 9.40
N LYS A 217 7.73 -24.20 8.69
CA LYS A 217 9.08 -24.75 8.88
C LYS A 217 10.13 -23.69 8.54
N ILE A 218 11.03 -23.40 9.48
CA ILE A 218 12.10 -22.38 9.33
C ILE A 218 12.96 -22.62 8.09
N SER A 219 13.21 -23.89 7.73
CA SER A 219 13.96 -24.27 6.52
C SER A 219 13.34 -23.81 5.21
N LEU A 220 12.07 -23.41 5.20
CA LEU A 220 11.45 -22.76 4.03
C LEU A 220 11.92 -21.30 3.90
N LEU A 221 12.22 -20.64 5.02
CA LEU A 221 12.59 -19.23 5.06
C LEU A 221 14.11 -18.99 4.96
N GLU A 222 14.95 -19.98 5.33
CA GLU A 222 16.42 -19.92 5.26
C GLU A 222 16.97 -19.59 3.85
N ASP A 223 16.19 -19.95 2.84
CA ASP A 223 16.47 -19.81 1.41
C ASP A 223 16.19 -18.40 0.87
N TYR A 224 15.62 -17.51 1.69
CA TYR A 224 15.23 -16.13 1.34
C TYR A 224 16.40 -15.14 1.39
N HIS A 225 17.40 -15.38 2.25
CA HIS A 225 18.57 -14.51 2.37
C HIS A 225 19.46 -14.50 1.11
N TRP A 226 19.45 -15.60 0.37
CA TRP A 226 20.44 -15.87 -0.67
C TRP A 226 19.89 -15.85 -2.10
N SER A 227 18.57 -15.74 -2.28
CA SER A 227 17.96 -15.66 -3.61
C SER A 227 17.57 -14.23 -3.97
N GLU A 228 18.04 -13.76 -5.13
CA GLU A 228 17.51 -12.58 -5.82
C GLU A 228 16.04 -12.75 -6.25
N ALA A 229 15.54 -13.99 -6.26
CA ALA A 229 14.17 -14.33 -6.67
C ALA A 229 13.18 -14.33 -5.49
N TYR A 230 12.05 -13.66 -5.72
CA TYR A 230 10.86 -13.62 -4.87
C TYR A 230 10.35 -15.04 -4.56
N LYS A 231 10.39 -15.48 -3.30
CA LYS A 231 9.87 -16.81 -2.90
C LYS A 231 8.52 -16.77 -2.20
N TYR A 232 8.15 -15.65 -1.56
CA TYR A 232 6.97 -15.58 -0.69
C TYR A 232 6.16 -14.29 -0.83
N VAL A 233 4.85 -14.41 -0.61
CA VAL A 233 3.90 -13.31 -0.40
C VAL A 233 3.20 -13.56 0.93
N PHE A 234 3.09 -12.55 1.78
CA PHE A 234 2.41 -12.71 3.07
C PHE A 234 0.98 -12.18 3.01
N ILE A 235 0.08 -12.91 3.66
CA ILE A 235 -1.32 -12.53 3.84
C ILE A 235 -1.55 -12.32 5.33
N ASP A 236 -1.95 -11.11 5.71
CA ASP A 236 -2.39 -10.84 7.08
C ASP A 236 -3.91 -10.61 7.16
N LYS A 237 -4.50 -11.04 8.28
CA LYS A 237 -5.88 -10.71 8.63
C LYS A 237 -5.84 -9.57 9.63
N ILE A 238 -6.44 -8.46 9.26
CA ILE A 238 -6.62 -7.32 10.15
C ILE A 238 -7.70 -7.69 11.17
N LYS A 239 -7.34 -7.70 12.45
CA LYS A 239 -8.22 -8.05 13.59
C LYS A 239 -8.54 -6.84 14.43
#